data_AF-A0A0A0DGQ6-F1
#
_entry.id   AF-A0A0A0DGQ6-F1
#
_cell.length_a   1.000
_cell.length_b   1.000
_cell.length_c   1.000
_cell.angle_alpha   90.00
_cell.angle_beta   90.00
_cell.angle_gamma   90.00
#
_symmetry.space_group_name_H-M   'P 1'
#
loop_
_entity.id
_entity.type
_entity.pdbx_description
1 polymer ?
#
loop_
_entity_poly.entity_id
_entity_poly.type
_entity_poly.pdbx_seq_one_letter_code
_entity_poly.pdbx_strand_id
1 'polypeptide(L)'
;MITLYAIQHKPTGHFLPASNRKRRGYTNDKPKDPLKVPPRLFRRKGDAKNALRWWLKGITHVSYVGSYDDYNEDWHTKPAPDRKAEEMEVVPMRLTYDD
;
A
#
# COMPACT_ATOMS: atom_id res chain seq x y z
N MET A 1 17.82 -6.73 15.57
CA MET A 1 16.35 -6.61 15.45
C MET A 1 16.05 -5.45 14.51
N ILE A 2 15.32 -5.70 13.41
CA ILE A 2 14.97 -4.67 12.42
C ILE A 2 13.50 -4.30 12.61
N THR A 3 13.21 -3.01 12.76
CA THR A 3 11.83 -2.51 12.79
C THR A 3 11.41 -2.10 11.39
N LEU A 4 10.32 -2.70 10.92
CA LEU A 4 9.62 -2.35 9.69
C LEU A 4 8.24 -1.79 10.03
N TYR A 5 7.51 -1.30 9.04
CA TYR A 5 6.16 -0.78 9.20
C TYR A 5 5.22 -1.46 8.21
N ALA A 6 4.01 -1.76 8.67
CA ALA A 6 2.94 -2.33 7.84
C ALA A 6 1.66 -1.48 7.98
N ILE A 7 0.73 -1.66 7.06
CA ILE A 7 -0.57 -0.99 7.07
C ILE A 7 -1.63 -2.04 7.42
N GLN A 8 -2.28 -1.87 8.57
CA GLN A 8 -3.26 -2.81 9.13
C GLN A 8 -4.68 -2.26 9.03
N HIS A 9 -5.63 -3.14 8.75
CA HIS A 9 -7.06 -2.89 8.88
C HIS A 9 -7.53 -3.37 10.25
N LYS A 10 -7.77 -2.43 11.16
CA LYS A 10 -8.02 -2.67 12.58
C LYS A 10 -9.14 -3.67 12.85
N PRO A 11 -10.34 -3.58 12.20
CA PRO A 11 -11.45 -4.49 12.49
C PRO A 11 -11.13 -5.96 12.20
N THR A 12 -10.29 -6.23 11.19
CA THR A 12 -10.01 -7.60 10.74
C THR A 12 -8.65 -8.13 11.17
N GLY A 13 -7.73 -7.25 11.60
CA GLY A 13 -6.33 -7.58 11.78
C GLY A 13 -5.54 -7.84 10.47
N HIS A 14 -6.19 -7.77 9.31
CA HIS A 14 -5.56 -7.97 7.99
C HIS A 14 -4.63 -6.82 7.58
N PHE A 15 -3.77 -7.06 6.60
CA PHE A 15 -2.77 -6.10 6.15
C PHE A 15 -2.86 -5.82 4.65
N LEU A 16 -2.49 -4.61 4.23
CA LEU A 16 -2.26 -4.37 2.80
C LEU A 16 -1.12 -5.28 2.31
N PRO A 17 -1.34 -6.07 1.24
CA PRO A 17 -0.41 -7.12 0.85
C PRO A 17 0.83 -6.56 0.13
N ALA A 18 1.92 -7.33 0.23
CA ALA A 18 3.12 -7.13 -0.57
C ALA A 18 2.80 -7.22 -2.08
N SER A 19 3.57 -6.48 -2.88
CA SER A 19 3.39 -6.40 -4.32
C SER A 19 3.58 -7.76 -5.00
N ASN A 20 2.67 -8.10 -5.92
CA ASN A 20 3.00 -9.00 -7.01
C ASN A 20 3.47 -8.13 -8.19
N ARG A 21 4.74 -8.27 -8.59
CA ARG A 21 5.56 -7.37 -9.45
C ARG A 21 4.99 -7.00 -10.84
N LYS A 22 3.74 -7.32 -11.16
CA LYS A 22 3.14 -7.14 -12.49
C LYS A 22 2.26 -5.90 -12.66
N ARG A 23 1.97 -5.11 -11.62
CA ARG A 23 1.08 -3.94 -11.73
C ARG A 23 1.59 -2.74 -10.93
N ARG A 24 1.64 -1.55 -11.57
CA ARG A 24 1.85 -0.25 -10.92
C ARG A 24 0.53 0.21 -10.27
N GLY A 25 0.58 1.02 -9.22
CA GLY A 25 -0.61 1.69 -8.66
C GLY A 25 -1.39 0.93 -7.59
N TYR A 26 -0.71 0.19 -6.70
CA TYR A 26 -1.18 -0.68 -5.58
C TYR A 26 -2.33 -0.22 -4.67
N THR A 27 -2.90 0.93 -4.97
CA THR A 27 -4.16 1.44 -4.46
C THR A 27 -5.38 0.54 -4.76
N ASN A 28 -5.29 -0.46 -5.65
CA ASN A 28 -6.39 -1.40 -5.90
C ASN A 28 -6.39 -2.64 -4.96
N ASP A 29 -5.33 -2.84 -4.17
CA ASP A 29 -5.26 -3.99 -3.27
C ASP A 29 -6.24 -3.84 -2.09
N LYS A 30 -6.76 -4.95 -1.58
CA LYS A 30 -7.54 -5.01 -0.33
C LYS A 30 -6.69 -5.60 0.80
N PRO A 31 -6.97 -5.26 2.08
CA PRO A 31 -6.35 -5.95 3.22
C PRO A 31 -6.59 -7.47 3.15
N LYS A 32 -5.54 -8.25 3.40
CA LYS A 32 -5.57 -9.72 3.38
C LYS A 32 -5.01 -10.30 4.68
N ASP A 33 -5.43 -11.52 4.96
CA ASP A 33 -4.90 -12.34 6.05
C ASP A 33 -3.37 -12.50 5.92
N PRO A 34 -2.58 -12.05 6.92
CA PRO A 34 -1.12 -12.10 6.88
C PRO A 34 -0.57 -13.53 6.85
N LEU A 35 -1.34 -14.54 7.29
CA LEU A 35 -0.94 -15.94 7.22
C LEU A 35 -1.02 -16.50 5.80
N LYS A 36 -1.79 -15.87 4.93
CA LYS A 36 -1.99 -16.29 3.53
C LYS A 36 -1.18 -15.44 2.55
N VAL A 37 -1.06 -14.15 2.82
CA VAL A 37 -0.35 -13.20 1.95
C VAL A 37 0.54 -12.30 2.80
N PRO A 38 1.86 -12.25 2.52
CA PRO A 38 2.76 -11.38 3.27
C PRO A 38 2.33 -9.91 3.23
N PRO A 39 2.41 -9.20 4.37
CA PRO A 39 2.10 -7.78 4.42
C PRO A 39 3.11 -6.95 3.61
N ARG A 40 2.66 -5.80 3.12
CA ARG A 40 3.55 -4.78 2.55
C ARG A 40 4.36 -4.15 3.67
N LEU A 41 5.67 -4.36 3.63
CA LEU A 41 6.60 -3.83 4.62
C LEU A 41 7.33 -2.60 4.08
N PHE A 42 7.43 -1.59 4.93
CA PHE A 42 8.11 -0.32 4.67
C PHE A 42 9.25 -0.14 5.65
N ARG A 43 10.38 0.40 5.19
CA ARG A 43 11.52 0.71 6.06
C ARG A 43 11.26 1.93 6.95
N ARG A 44 10.50 2.91 6.45
CA ARG A 44 10.18 4.15 7.17
C ARG A 44 8.67 4.25 7.41
N LYS A 45 8.28 4.75 8.59
CA LYS A 45 6.88 5.04 8.93
C LYS A 45 6.24 6.03 7.96
N GLY A 46 7.02 7.01 7.47
CA GLY A 46 6.58 8.01 6.50
C GLY A 46 6.14 7.39 5.17
N ASP A 47 6.87 6.40 4.67
CA ASP A 47 6.56 5.72 3.41
C ASP A 47 5.24 4.93 3.53
N ALA A 48 5.05 4.24 4.66
CA ALA A 48 3.80 3.55 4.97
C ALA A 48 2.61 4.53 5.06
N LYS A 49 2.79 5.69 5.71
CA LYS A 49 1.76 6.74 5.76
C LYS A 49 1.42 7.29 4.38
N ASN A 50 2.43 7.53 3.54
CA ASN A 50 2.21 8.03 2.18
C ASN A 50 1.46 7.00 1.33
N ALA A 51 1.84 5.72 1.42
CA ALA A 51 1.14 4.65 0.74
C ALA A 51 -0.33 4.52 1.22
N LEU A 52 -0.57 4.61 2.53
CA LEU A 52 -1.93 4.62 3.09
C LEU A 52 -2.73 5.83 2.59
N ARG A 53 -2.14 7.02 2.54
CA ARG A 53 -2.79 8.23 2.01
C ARG A 53 -3.26 8.04 0.57
N TRP A 54 -2.39 7.51 -0.31
CA TRP A 54 -2.76 7.22 -1.70
C TRP A 54 -3.82 6.14 -1.81
N TRP A 55 -3.72 5.09 -0.99
CA TRP A 55 -4.73 4.05 -0.93
C TRP A 55 -6.10 4.58 -0.46
N LEU A 56 -6.14 5.46 0.54
CA LEU A 56 -7.38 6.10 0.99
C LEU A 56 -7.97 7.06 -0.06
N LYS A 57 -7.13 7.72 -0.86
CA LYS A 57 -7.58 8.65 -1.92
C LYS A 57 -8.45 7.95 -2.97
N GLY A 58 -8.19 6.67 -3.23
CA GLY A 58 -8.93 5.90 -4.22
C GLY A 58 -8.04 4.96 -5.00
N ILE A 59 -8.57 4.42 -6.09
CA ILE A 59 -7.83 3.58 -7.04
C ILE A 59 -7.19 4.49 -8.09
N THR A 60 -5.86 4.56 -8.08
CA THR A 60 -5.04 5.39 -8.96
C THR A 60 -4.47 4.57 -10.10
N HIS A 61 -4.62 5.11 -11.32
CA HIS A 61 -4.07 4.61 -12.57
C HIS A 61 -3.21 5.71 -13.21
N VAL A 62 -2.12 5.32 -13.85
CA VAL A 62 -1.25 6.23 -14.59
C VAL A 62 -1.41 5.91 -16.08
N SER A 63 -1.73 6.91 -16.88
CA SER A 63 -1.68 6.85 -18.34
C SER A 63 -0.44 7.58 -18.83
N TYR A 64 0.22 7.00 -19.83
CA TYR A 64 1.34 7.63 -20.51
C TYR A 64 0.81 8.39 -21.72
N VAL A 65 1.05 9.68 -21.77
CA VAL A 65 0.65 10.54 -22.88
C VAL A 65 1.90 11.27 -23.36
N GLY A 66 2.28 11.08 -24.63
CA GLY A 66 3.47 11.72 -25.20
C GLY A 66 4.21 10.87 -26.23
N SER A 67 5.21 11.49 -26.86
CA SER A 67 6.15 10.82 -27.76
C SER A 67 7.35 10.26 -26.98
N TYR A 68 8.20 9.46 -27.63
CA TYR A 68 9.35 8.78 -27.00
C TYR A 68 10.33 9.74 -26.30
N ASP A 69 10.30 11.03 -26.65
CA ASP A 69 11.19 12.07 -26.13
C ASP A 69 10.55 12.96 -25.05
N ASP A 70 9.24 12.83 -24.78
CA ASP A 70 8.51 13.69 -23.82
C ASP A 70 7.43 12.88 -23.08
N TYR A 71 7.86 12.14 -22.06
CA TYR A 71 6.97 11.29 -21.24
C TYR A 71 6.24 12.14 -20.20
N ASN A 72 4.97 12.45 -20.43
CA ASN A 72 4.09 12.95 -19.38
C ASN A 72 3.27 11.81 -18.76
N GLU A 73 3.25 11.77 -17.43
CA GLU A 73 2.41 10.86 -16.66
C GLU A 73 1.13 11.57 -16.23
N ASP A 74 0.00 11.09 -16.73
CA ASP A 74 -1.32 11.55 -16.29
C ASP A 74 -1.86 10.61 -15.21
N TRP A 75 -2.11 11.16 -14.02
CA TRP A 75 -2.53 10.41 -12.85
C TRP A 75 -4.05 10.51 -12.64
N HIS A 76 -4.77 9.42 -12.89
CA HIS A 76 -6.22 9.31 -12.73
C HIS A 76 -6.55 8.59 -11.43
N THR A 77 -7.35 9.19 -10.54
CA THR A 77 -7.76 8.54 -9.28
C THR A 77 -9.27 8.45 -9.18
N LYS A 78 -9.80 7.22 -9.15
CA LYS A 78 -11.20 6.93 -8.86
C LYS A 78 -11.39 6.82 -7.35
N PRO A 79 -12.22 7.66 -6.69
CA PRO A 79 -12.48 7.56 -5.26
C PRO A 79 -12.99 6.17 -4.85
N ALA A 80 -12.60 5.73 -3.64
CA ALA A 80 -13.04 4.47 -3.04
C ALA A 80 -13.71 4.78 -1.69
N PRO A 81 -15.00 5.17 -1.68
CA PRO A 81 -15.69 5.71 -0.50
C PRO A 81 -15.92 4.67 0.61
N ASP A 82 -15.76 3.38 0.29
CA ASP A 82 -15.80 2.26 1.23
C ASP A 82 -14.56 2.20 2.14
N ARG A 83 -13.50 2.96 1.83
CA ARG A 83 -12.26 2.99 2.60
C ARG A 83 -12.34 4.03 3.71
N LYS A 84 -12.35 3.56 4.95
CA LYS A 84 -12.42 4.41 6.13
C LYS A 84 -11.04 4.60 6.74
N ALA A 85 -10.61 5.85 6.85
CA ALA A 85 -9.30 6.19 7.40
C ALA A 85 -9.18 5.74 8.87
N GLU A 86 -10.27 5.87 9.60
CA GLU A 86 -10.41 5.47 11.00
C GLU A 86 -10.37 3.96 11.21
N GLU A 87 -10.49 3.13 10.17
CA GLU A 87 -10.34 1.67 10.26
C GLU A 87 -8.92 1.19 9.92
N MET A 88 -8.04 2.10 9.50
CA MET A 88 -6.69 1.79 9.04
C MET A 88 -5.63 2.40 9.96
N GLU A 89 -4.50 1.71 10.10
CA GLU A 89 -3.36 2.24 10.84
C GLU A 89 -2.02 1.74 10.32
N VAL A 90 -0.95 2.46 10.69
CA VAL A 90 0.43 2.05 10.41
C VAL A 90 1.03 1.50 11.70
N VAL A 91 1.34 0.20 11.70
CA VAL A 91 1.88 -0.52 12.86
C VAL A 91 3.35 -0.92 12.65
N PRO A 92 4.19 -0.91 13.70
CA PRO A 92 5.54 -1.43 13.64
C PRO A 92 5.54 -2.96 13.62
N MET A 93 6.42 -3.56 12.81
CA MET A 93 6.68 -4.99 12.72
C MET A 93 8.13 -5.24 13.11
N ARG A 94 8.40 -6.23 13.97
CA ARG A 94 9.76 -6.60 14.37
C ARG A 94 10.18 -7.86 13.61
N LEU A 95 11.28 -7.77 12.88
CA LEU A 95 11.93 -8.94 12.29
C LEU A 95 12.89 -9.54 13.32
N THR A 96 12.62 -10.78 13.69
CA THR A 96 13.50 -11.65 14.49
C THR A 96 14.14 -12.67 13.56
N TYR A 97 15.35 -13.11 13.92
CA TYR A 97 15.97 -14.29 13.31
C TYR A 97 15.72 -15.44 14.27
N ASP A 98 15.37 -16.60 13.73
CA ASP A 98 15.42 -17.83 14.51
C ASP A 98 16.89 -18.30 14.46
N ASP A 99 17.46 -18.58 15.63
CA ASP A 99 18.85 -19.05 15.79
C ASP A 99 19.08 -20.41 15.12
#